data_AF-A7X7P6-F1
#
_entry.id   AF-A7X7P6-F1
#
_cell.length_a   1.000
_cell.length_b   1.000
_cell.length_c   1.000
_cell.angle_alpha   90.00
_cell.angle_beta   90.00
_cell.angle_gamma   90.00
#
_symmetry.space_group_name_H-M   'P 1'
#
loop_
_entity.id
_entity.type
_entity.pdbx_description
1 polymer ?
#
loop_
_entity_poly.entity_id
_entity_poly.type
_entity_poly.pdbx_seq_one_letter_code
_entity_poly.pdbx_strand_id
1 'polypeptide(L)'
;AFLHGDLKEEIYMEQPEGFEVKGKEHLVCKLKKSLYGLKQAPRQWYMKFDSFMVDQGYSRTIADHCVYVKRFPDGNFVILLL
;
A
#
# COMPACT_ATOMS: atom_id res chain seq x y z
N ALA A 1 -3.65 3.34 5.62
CA ALA A 1 -3.17 3.30 4.23
C ALA A 1 -1.97 2.34 4.08
N PHE A 2 -0.77 2.72 4.53
CA PHE A 2 0.47 1.96 4.27
C PHE A 2 0.51 0.53 4.81
N LEU A 3 -0.19 0.23 5.90
CA LEU A 3 -0.29 -1.12 6.48
C LEU A 3 -0.93 -2.19 5.58
N HIS A 4 -1.58 -1.78 4.49
CA HIS A 4 -2.19 -2.70 3.52
C HIS A 4 -1.29 -2.99 2.32
N GLY A 5 -0.15 -2.31 2.19
CA GLY A 5 0.82 -2.56 1.14
C GLY A 5 1.50 -3.91 1.34
N ASP A 6 1.44 -4.75 0.31
CA ASP A 6 2.18 -6.01 0.27
C ASP A 6 3.68 -5.72 0.12
N LEU A 7 4.53 -6.47 0.81
CA LEU A 7 5.98 -6.35 0.68
C LEU A 7 6.48 -7.35 -0.36
N LYS A 8 7.13 -6.85 -1.42
CA LYS A 8 7.82 -7.71 -2.40
C LYS A 8 9.18 -8.21 -1.89
N GLU A 9 9.79 -7.41 -1.02
CA GLU A 9 11.10 -7.68 -0.44
C GLU A 9 10.93 -8.24 0.96
N GLU A 10 11.92 -9.02 1.39
CA GLU A 10 11.97 -9.51 2.75
C GLU A 10 12.64 -8.47 3.65
N ILE A 11 11.88 -7.93 4.60
CA ILE A 11 12.35 -6.85 5.48
C ILE A 11 12.20 -7.29 6.93
N TYR A 12 13.27 -7.04 7.68
CA TYR A 12 13.33 -7.28 9.10
C TYR A 12 13.48 -5.95 9.84
N MET A 13 12.94 -5.89 11.05
CA MET A 13 13.18 -4.80 11.98
C MET A 13 13.59 -5.36 13.33
N GLU A 14 14.31 -4.56 14.11
CA GLU A 14 14.56 -4.87 15.51
C GLU A 14 13.24 -5.03 16.28
N GLN A 15 13.30 -5.78 17.37
CA GLN A 15 12.15 -5.93 18.25
C GLN A 15 11.74 -4.55 18.79
N PRO A 16 10.46 -4.16 18.69
CA PRO A 16 10.00 -2.90 19.26
C PRO A 16 10.19 -2.89 20.77
N GLU A 17 10.44 -1.71 21.33
CA GLU A 17 10.53 -1.51 22.77
C GLU A 17 9.28 -2.07 23.48
N GLY A 18 9.49 -2.90 24.49
CA GLY A 18 8.42 -3.54 25.26
C GLY A 18 7.85 -4.82 24.63
N PHE A 19 8.36 -5.22 23.46
CA PHE A 19 8.05 -6.50 22.82
C PHE A 19 9.24 -7.48 22.84
N GLU A 20 10.38 -7.08 23.42
CA GLU A 20 11.53 -7.97 23.53
C GLU A 20 11.22 -9.16 24.45
N VAL A 21 11.53 -10.37 23.98
CA VAL A 21 11.40 -11.58 24.79
C VAL A 21 12.74 -11.87 25.47
N LYS A 22 12.72 -11.99 26.80
CA LYS A 22 13.92 -12.28 27.60
C LYS A 22 14.65 -13.54 27.11
N GLY A 23 15.96 -13.44 26.87
CA GLY A 23 16.80 -14.50 26.30
C GLY A 23 16.69 -14.66 24.79
N LYS A 24 15.93 -13.81 24.11
CA LYS A 24 15.74 -13.78 22.66
C LYS A 24 15.93 -12.37 22.08
N GLU A 25 16.70 -11.53 22.75
CA GLU A 25 16.95 -10.14 22.38
C GLU A 25 17.62 -10.01 20.99
N HIS A 26 18.38 -11.02 20.59
CA HIS A 26 19.03 -11.11 19.28
C HIS A 26 18.07 -11.40 18.10
N LEU A 27 16.80 -11.72 18.37
CA LEU A 27 15.82 -11.96 17.32
C LEU A 27 15.34 -10.65 16.71
N VAL A 28 14.86 -10.76 15.46
CA VAL A 28 14.28 -9.65 14.70
C VAL A 28 12.88 -10.00 14.21
N CYS A 29 12.05 -8.98 14.01
CA CYS A 29 10.69 -9.15 13.50
C CYS A 29 10.70 -9.12 11.97
N LYS A 30 10.20 -10.17 11.33
CA LYS A 30 9.92 -10.19 9.89
C LYS A 30 8.64 -9.42 9.60
N LEU A 31 8.74 -8.41 8.74
CA LEU A 31 7.59 -7.64 8.32
C LEU A 31 6.75 -8.42 7.30
N LYS A 32 5.47 -8.63 7.62
CA LYS A 32 4.50 -9.28 6.72
C LYS A 32 3.78 -8.29 5.80
N LYS A 33 3.75 -7.02 6.21
CA LYS A 33 3.08 -5.91 5.52
C LYS A 33 3.95 -4.66 5.63
N SER A 34 3.72 -3.72 4.74
CA SER A 34 4.43 -2.45 4.76
C SER A 34 4.09 -1.66 6.02
N LEU A 35 5.07 -0.96 6.58
CA LEU A 35 4.94 -0.11 7.75
C LEU A 35 5.22 1.35 7.38
N TYR A 36 4.67 2.28 8.16
CA TYR A 36 5.02 3.69 8.01
C TYR A 36 6.53 3.89 8.24
N GLY A 37 7.12 4.85 7.53
CA GLY A 37 8.56 5.11 7.59
C GLY A 37 9.42 4.21 6.70
N LEU A 38 8.89 3.10 6.17
CA LEU A 38 9.61 2.35 5.14
C LEU A 38 9.65 3.14 3.83
N LYS A 39 10.83 3.24 3.22
CA LYS A 39 11.06 3.97 1.96
C LYS A 39 10.10 3.55 0.84
N GLN A 40 9.79 2.26 0.75
CA GLN A 40 8.91 1.69 -0.26
C GLN A 40 7.43 1.69 0.13
N ALA A 41 7.06 2.08 1.36
CA ALA A 41 5.67 2.06 1.80
C ALA A 41 4.71 2.87 0.92
N PRO A 42 5.06 4.10 0.49
CA PRO A 42 4.20 4.86 -0.41
C PRO A 42 3.93 4.14 -1.72
N ARG A 43 4.97 3.53 -2.30
CA ARG A 43 4.85 2.79 -3.55
C ARG A 43 4.01 1.53 -3.41
N GLN A 44 4.22 0.74 -2.36
CA GLN A 44 3.45 -0.50 -2.16
C GLN A 44 1.97 -0.20 -1.91
N TRP A 45 1.67 0.88 -1.18
CA TRP A 45 0.30 1.33 -1.02
C TRP A 45 -0.31 1.77 -2.34
N TYR A 46 0.38 2.61 -3.13
CA TYR A 46 -0.14 3.07 -4.43
C TYR A 46 -0.40 1.89 -5.37
N MET A 47 0.49 0.90 -5.42
CA MET A 47 0.28 -0.31 -6.25
C MET A 47 -0.96 -1.10 -5.83
N LYS A 48 -1.20 -1.24 -4.52
CA LYS A 48 -2.38 -1.93 -3.99
C LYS A 48 -3.67 -1.16 -4.28
N PHE A 49 -3.60 0.17 -4.16
CA PHE A 49 -4.71 1.05 -4.47
C PHE A 49 -5.06 1.01 -5.96
N ASP A 50 -4.05 1.13 -6.83
CA ASP A 50 -4.21 1.08 -8.28
C ASP A 50 -4.89 -0.23 -8.73
N SER A 51 -4.39 -1.38 -8.24
CA SER A 51 -5.00 -2.67 -8.59
C SER A 51 -6.47 -2.74 -8.15
N PHE A 52 -6.76 -2.28 -6.92
CA PHE A 52 -8.13 -2.26 -6.40
C PHE A 52 -9.04 -1.36 -7.23
N MET A 53 -8.59 -0.16 -7.61
CA MET A 53 -9.39 0.76 -8.43
C MET A 53 -9.70 0.19 -9.80
N VAL A 54 -8.72 -0.45 -10.44
CA VAL A 54 -8.91 -1.14 -11.73
C VAL A 54 -9.93 -2.27 -11.60
N ASP A 55 -9.85 -3.09 -10.54
CA ASP A 55 -10.82 -4.15 -10.26
C ASP A 55 -12.24 -3.60 -10.03
N GLN A 56 -12.35 -2.37 -9.50
CA GLN A 56 -13.63 -1.68 -9.35
C GLN A 56 -14.13 -1.00 -10.64
N GLY A 57 -13.41 -1.13 -11.75
CA GLY A 57 -13.79 -0.57 -13.06
C GLY A 57 -13.43 0.90 -13.26
N TYR A 58 -12.51 1.44 -12.45
CA TYR A 58 -11.90 2.73 -12.74
C TYR A 58 -10.73 2.58 -13.72
N SER A 59 -10.48 3.62 -14.51
CA SER A 59 -9.29 3.74 -15.35
C SER A 59 -8.50 5.00 -14.99
N ARG A 60 -7.17 4.89 -15.01
CA ARG A 60 -6.28 6.06 -14.83
C ARG A 60 -6.24 6.91 -16.08
N THR A 61 -6.14 8.21 -15.91
CA THR A 61 -5.87 9.10 -17.04
C THR A 61 -4.39 9.01 -17.44
N ILE A 62 -4.11 9.26 -18.72
CA ILE A 62 -2.74 9.33 -19.25
C ILE A 62 -2.09 10.68 -18.89
N ALA A 63 -2.90 11.73 -18.79
CA ALA A 63 -2.42 13.07 -18.45
C ALA A 63 -1.92 13.15 -17.00
N ASP A 64 -2.58 12.45 -16.08
CA ASP A 64 -2.22 12.38 -14.67
C ASP A 64 -2.57 11.01 -14.06
N HIS A 65 -1.54 10.30 -13.58
CA HIS A 65 -1.67 8.98 -12.96
C HIS A 65 -2.29 8.99 -11.55
N CYS A 66 -2.52 10.18 -10.98
CA CYS A 66 -3.29 10.37 -9.74
C CYS A 66 -4.79 10.53 -10.00
N VAL A 67 -5.22 10.68 -11.27
CA VAL A 67 -6.63 10.83 -11.63
C VAL A 67 -7.21 9.51 -12.13
N TYR A 68 -8.27 9.06 -11.49
CA TYR A 68 -9.05 7.88 -11.85
C TYR A 68 -10.46 8.28 -12.30
N VAL A 69 -10.97 7.65 -13.35
CA VAL A 69 -12.30 7.92 -13.89
C VAL A 69 -13.07 6.61 -14.04
N LYS A 70 -14.33 6.61 -13.59
CA LYS A 70 -15.29 5.54 -13.86
C LYS A 70 -16.50 6.13 -14.56
N ARG A 71 -16.83 5.60 -15.74
CA ARG A 71 -17.99 6.02 -16.53
C ARG A 71 -19.11 4.99 -16.40
N PHE A 72 -20.34 5.47 -16.31
CA PHE A 72 -21.54 4.66 -16.19
C PHE A 72 -22.34 4.67 -17.50
N PRO A 73 -23.18 3.64 -17.75
CA PRO A 73 -23.94 3.52 -19.00
C PRO A 73 -24.92 4.68 -19.26
N ASP A 74 -25.39 5.35 -18.21
CA ASP A 74 -26.30 6.50 -18.27
C ASP A 74 -25.61 7.82 -18.62
N GLY A 75 -24.29 7.79 -18.88
CA GLY A 75 -23.48 8.96 -19.19
C GLY A 75 -22.89 9.66 -17.96
N ASN A 76 -23.24 9.24 -16.74
CA ASN A 76 -22.62 9.76 -15.52
C ASN A 76 -21.19 9.26 -15.38
N PHE A 77 -20.38 10.00 -14.62
CA PHE A 77 -19.02 9.58 -14.31
C PHE A 77 -18.60 10.04 -12.91
N VAL A 78 -17.65 9.32 -12.33
CA VAL A 78 -16.98 9.67 -11.09
C VAL A 78 -15.50 9.90 -11.38
N ILE A 79 -14.97 11.00 -10.89
CA ILE A 79 -13.53 11.30 -10.89
C ILE A 79 -13.02 11.19 -9.45
N LEU A 80 -11.92 10.48 -9.28
CA LEU A 80 -11.18 10.41 -8.02
C LEU A 80 -9.76 10.93 -8.26
N LEU A 81 -9.33 11.87 -7.41
CA LEU A 81 -7.97 12.42 -7.38
C LEU A 81 -7.27 11.95 -6.11
N LEU A 82 -6.06 11.42 -6.27
CA LEU A 82 -5.23 10.88 -5.18
C LEU A 82 -4.31 11.93 -4.55
#